data_AF-A0A7W1DRZ8-F1
#
_entry.id   AF-A0A7W1DRZ8-F1
#
_cell.length_a   1.000
_cell.length_b   1.000
_cell.length_c   1.000
_cell.angle_alpha   90.00
_cell.angle_beta   90.00
_cell.angle_gamma   90.00
#
_symmetry.space_group_name_H-M   'P 1'
#
loop_
_entity.id
_entity.type
_entity.pdbx_description
1 polymer ?
#
loop_
_entity_poly.entity_id
_entity_poly.type
_entity_poly.pdbx_seq_one_letter_code
_entity_poly.pdbx_strand_id
1 'polypeptide(L)'
;QALRRMLPRDKGTIIQIGSALTYRSIPLQSAYCGAKAAVRGFTDSLRSELLHDGSHVRLTHVHLPAVNTPQSERQRNKMPKQQRPVPPLFSPETIAEAILWAAEHAPREMLVGGPTLQAVWGQKFIPGVLDRYLAKAAWEPQFVDRPNDQQQDILFETMPGDPGAHGRYRDAERGPDLQLRLRTRFSSFSALSAPSDPEAT
;
A
#
# COMPACT_ATOMS: atom_id res chain seq x y z
N GLN A 1 10.33 16.53 6.84
CA GLN A 1 9.57 17.76 7.16
C GLN A 1 8.47 17.52 8.20
N ALA A 2 7.69 16.43 8.14
CA ALA A 2 6.64 16.13 9.12
C ALA A 2 7.15 16.04 10.58
N LEU A 3 8.20 15.24 10.84
CA LEU A 3 8.75 15.07 12.19
C LEU A 3 9.17 16.38 12.85
N ARG A 4 9.78 17.31 12.10
CA ARG A 4 10.15 18.64 12.62
C ARG A 4 8.95 19.41 13.19
N ARG A 5 7.73 19.16 12.70
CA ARG A 5 6.49 19.78 13.18
C ARG A 5 5.76 18.93 14.24
N MET A 6 6.00 17.63 14.27
CA MET A 6 5.30 16.70 15.17
C MET A 6 6.04 16.52 16.50
N LEU A 7 7.37 16.43 16.47
CA LEU A 7 8.19 16.21 17.66
C LEU A 7 8.04 17.31 18.74
N PRO A 8 8.06 18.63 18.41
CA PRO A 8 7.91 19.65 19.45
C PRO A 8 6.54 19.66 20.15
N ARG A 9 5.51 19.13 19.49
CA ARG A 9 4.14 18.99 20.05
C ARG A 9 3.89 17.58 20.59
N ASP A 10 4.87 16.71 20.40
CA ASP A 10 4.85 15.28 20.65
C ASP A 10 3.53 14.60 20.24
N LYS A 11 3.02 14.95 19.05
CA LYS A 11 1.71 14.46 18.59
C LYS A 11 1.61 14.46 17.06
N GLY A 12 1.13 13.34 16.52
CA GLY A 12 0.79 13.18 15.11
C GLY A 12 0.82 11.73 14.68
N THR A 13 0.32 11.47 13.47
CA THR A 13 0.46 10.18 12.79
C THR A 13 1.10 10.41 11.43
N ILE A 14 2.15 9.65 11.12
CA ILE A 14 2.73 9.56 9.77
C ILE A 14 2.25 8.25 9.15
N ILE A 15 1.54 8.35 8.03
CA ILE A 15 1.08 7.18 7.27
C ILE A 15 2.01 6.96 6.08
N GLN A 16 2.63 5.79 6.05
CA GLN A 16 3.47 5.35 4.95
C GLN A 16 2.65 4.44 4.02
N ILE A 17 2.60 4.81 2.74
CA ILE A 17 1.91 4.03 1.71
C ILE A 17 2.87 3.00 1.11
N GLY A 18 2.73 1.76 1.59
CA GLY A 18 3.47 0.59 1.18
C GLY A 18 2.79 -0.20 0.08
N SER A 19 3.37 -1.37 -0.22
CA SER A 19 2.83 -2.34 -1.16
C SER A 19 2.96 -3.74 -0.58
N ALA A 20 2.07 -4.66 -0.96
CA ALA A 20 2.26 -6.09 -0.76
C ALA A 20 3.60 -6.60 -1.33
N LEU A 21 4.11 -5.93 -2.38
CA LEU A 21 5.34 -6.29 -3.08
C LEU A 21 6.62 -6.05 -2.26
N THR A 22 6.49 -5.32 -1.14
CA THR A 22 7.54 -5.23 -0.12
C THR A 22 7.81 -6.58 0.56
N TYR A 23 6.79 -7.45 0.69
CA TYR A 23 6.97 -8.78 1.28
C TYR A 23 7.23 -9.82 0.20
N ARG A 24 6.41 -9.83 -0.86
CA ARG A 24 6.59 -10.75 -1.98
C ARG A 24 6.78 -9.99 -3.29
N SER A 25 8.03 -9.82 -3.69
CA SER A 25 8.37 -9.16 -4.94
C SER A 25 7.97 -10.01 -6.15
N ILE A 26 7.65 -9.33 -7.25
CA ILE A 26 7.26 -9.94 -8.53
C ILE A 26 8.30 -9.60 -9.61
N PRO A 27 8.43 -10.41 -10.68
CA PRO A 27 9.31 -10.09 -11.79
C PRO A 27 8.93 -8.75 -12.45
N LEU A 28 9.86 -8.18 -13.22
CA LEU A 28 9.72 -6.92 -13.97
C LEU A 28 9.63 -5.64 -13.13
N GLN A 29 9.56 -5.74 -11.80
CA GLN A 29 9.38 -4.61 -10.90
C GLN A 29 10.46 -4.52 -9.82
N SER A 30 11.69 -4.98 -10.10
CA SER A 30 12.77 -5.04 -9.10
C SER A 30 13.07 -3.68 -8.47
N ALA A 31 13.17 -2.62 -9.29
CA ALA A 31 13.41 -1.26 -8.80
C ALA A 31 12.27 -0.75 -7.89
N TYR A 32 11.02 -0.99 -8.29
CA TYR A 32 9.85 -0.63 -7.50
C TYR A 32 9.79 -1.41 -6.18
N CYS A 33 9.99 -2.73 -6.24
CA CYS A 33 10.00 -3.60 -5.07
C CYS A 33 11.11 -3.20 -4.09
N GLY A 34 12.32 -2.94 -4.59
CA GLY A 34 13.44 -2.47 -3.80
C GLY A 34 13.15 -1.13 -3.11
N ALA A 35 12.60 -0.15 -3.84
CA ALA A 35 12.22 1.14 -3.28
C ALA A 35 11.14 1.00 -2.19
N LYS A 36 10.10 0.18 -2.41
CA LYS A 36 9.05 -0.07 -1.40
C LYS A 36 9.55 -0.88 -0.20
N ALA A 37 10.56 -1.72 -0.36
CA ALA A 37 11.24 -2.37 0.75
C ALA A 37 12.08 -1.39 1.58
N ALA A 38 12.78 -0.45 0.92
CA ALA A 38 13.54 0.59 1.60
C ALA A 38 12.65 1.47 2.49
N VAL A 39 11.47 1.86 2.02
CA VAL A 39 10.50 2.63 2.83
C VAL A 39 10.09 1.86 4.09
N ARG A 40 9.90 0.54 4.00
CA ARG A 40 9.60 -0.28 5.18
C ARG A 40 10.75 -0.31 6.17
N GLY A 41 11.97 -0.59 5.69
CA GLY A 41 13.17 -0.58 6.53
C GLY A 41 13.38 0.77 7.23
N PHE A 42 13.25 1.87 6.49
CA PHE A 42 13.30 3.22 7.04
C PHE A 42 12.25 3.45 8.13
N THR A 43 11.01 3.06 7.87
CA THR A 43 9.89 3.25 8.83
C THR A 43 10.08 2.42 10.10
N ASP A 44 10.62 1.21 9.98
CA ASP A 44 10.89 0.33 11.12
C ASP A 44 12.06 0.85 11.97
N SER A 45 13.12 1.39 11.35
CA SER A 45 14.22 2.08 12.06
C SER A 45 13.70 3.29 12.81
N LEU A 46 13.01 4.21 12.11
CA LEU A 46 12.47 5.43 12.69
C LEU A 46 11.51 5.14 13.85
N ARG A 47 10.71 4.06 13.75
CA ARG A 47 9.83 3.66 14.87
C ARG A 47 10.63 3.32 16.12
N SER A 48 11.77 2.64 15.96
CA SER A 48 12.63 2.25 17.08
C SER A 48 13.29 3.47 17.72
N GLU A 49 13.71 4.45 16.90
CA GLU A 49 14.22 5.74 17.36
C GLU A 49 13.17 6.51 18.17
N LEU A 50 11.94 6.65 17.65
CA LEU A 50 10.86 7.34 18.37
C LEU A 50 10.48 6.66 19.70
N LEU A 51 10.53 5.33 19.75
CA LEU A 51 10.30 4.57 20.99
C LEU A 51 11.43 4.77 22.00
N HIS A 52 12.69 4.80 21.54
CA HIS A 52 13.84 5.10 22.38
C HIS A 52 13.73 6.50 23.01
N ASP A 53 13.29 7.48 22.22
CA ASP A 53 13.11 8.87 22.64
C ASP A 53 11.82 9.11 23.45
N GLY A 54 10.98 8.07 23.65
CA GLY A 54 9.71 8.19 24.38
C GLY A 54 8.65 9.07 23.69
N SER A 55 8.73 9.25 22.37
CA SER A 55 7.82 10.12 21.62
C SER A 55 6.45 9.48 21.38
N HIS A 56 5.38 10.28 21.47
CA HIS A 56 4.00 9.90 21.14
C HIS A 56 3.66 10.09 19.65
N VAL A 57 4.64 10.41 18.78
CA VAL A 57 4.42 10.43 17.33
C VAL A 57 4.22 9.01 16.80
N ARG A 58 3.06 8.76 16.19
CA ARG A 58 2.67 7.45 15.69
C ARG A 58 3.11 7.24 14.25
N LEU A 59 3.53 6.02 13.92
CA LEU A 59 3.87 5.60 12.55
C LEU A 59 2.98 4.42 12.14
N THR A 60 2.25 4.60 11.04
CA THR A 60 1.38 3.58 10.45
C THR A 60 1.87 3.24 9.05
N HIS A 61 2.07 1.95 8.77
CA HIS A 61 2.37 1.48 7.41
C HIS A 61 1.13 0.80 6.81
N VAL A 62 0.64 1.29 5.67
CA VAL A 62 -0.48 0.70 4.95
C VAL A 62 0.04 0.03 3.67
N HIS A 63 0.00 -1.29 3.61
CA HIS A 63 0.41 -2.07 2.45
C HIS A 63 -0.78 -2.30 1.52
N LEU A 64 -0.69 -1.69 0.34
CA LEU A 64 -1.76 -1.74 -0.65
C LEU A 64 -1.63 -2.95 -1.59
N PRO A 65 -2.76 -3.51 -2.05
CA PRO A 65 -2.82 -4.44 -3.18
C PRO A 65 -2.72 -3.64 -4.50
N ALA A 66 -2.97 -4.30 -5.63
CA ALA A 66 -3.14 -3.59 -6.89
C ALA A 66 -4.43 -2.74 -6.86
N VAL A 67 -4.33 -1.49 -7.30
CA VAL A 67 -5.42 -0.49 -7.29
C VAL A 67 -5.69 -0.06 -8.73
N ASN A 68 -6.96 0.02 -9.14
CA ASN A 68 -7.29 0.50 -10.47
C ASN A 68 -7.19 2.02 -10.54
N THR A 69 -5.96 2.51 -10.74
CA THR A 69 -5.68 3.93 -10.99
C THR A 69 -5.18 4.12 -12.42
N PRO A 70 -5.15 5.37 -12.94
CA PRO A 70 -4.56 5.67 -14.24
C PRO A 70 -3.04 5.38 -14.34
N GLN A 71 -2.38 4.93 -13.26
CA GLN A 71 -0.93 4.77 -13.20
C GLN A 71 -0.35 3.97 -14.37
N SER A 72 -0.94 2.82 -14.74
CA SER A 72 -0.38 1.96 -15.78
C SER A 72 -0.37 2.57 -17.18
N GLU A 73 -1.16 3.61 -17.39
CA GLU A 73 -1.26 4.33 -18.68
C GLU A 73 -0.34 5.55 -18.72
N ARG A 74 0.07 6.06 -17.56
CA ARG A 74 0.87 7.29 -17.44
C ARG A 74 2.31 7.02 -17.04
N GLN A 75 2.60 5.92 -16.35
CA GLN A 75 3.96 5.58 -15.93
C GLN A 75 4.82 5.27 -17.16
N ARG A 76 6.10 5.65 -17.12
CA ARG A 76 7.02 5.32 -18.21
C ARG A 76 7.16 3.81 -18.37
N ASN A 77 6.74 3.30 -19.52
CA ASN A 77 6.88 1.91 -19.88
C ASN A 77 8.03 1.73 -20.87
N LYS A 78 9.04 0.94 -20.50
CA LYS A 78 10.18 0.58 -21.37
C LYS A 78 10.08 -0.84 -21.94
N MET A 79 8.97 -1.53 -21.68
CA MET A 79 8.74 -2.89 -22.16
C MET A 79 8.14 -2.86 -23.57
N PRO A 80 8.26 -3.95 -24.36
CA PRO A 80 7.69 -4.01 -25.71
C PRO A 80 6.16 -4.07 -25.74
N LYS A 81 5.51 -4.47 -24.63
CA LYS A 81 4.05 -4.53 -24.49
C LYS A 81 3.55 -3.53 -23.46
N GLN A 82 2.30 -3.09 -23.62
CA GLN A 82 1.67 -2.25 -22.62
C GLN A 82 1.48 -2.99 -21.30
N GLN A 83 1.84 -2.34 -20.19
CA GLN A 83 1.66 -2.85 -18.84
C GLN A 83 0.23 -2.67 -18.33
N ARG A 84 -0.20 -3.56 -17.44
CA ARG A 84 -1.41 -3.46 -16.63
C ARG A 84 -1.14 -3.84 -15.19
N PRO A 85 -1.92 -3.34 -14.22
CA PRO A 85 -1.85 -3.81 -12.86
C PRO A 85 -2.29 -5.29 -12.79
N VAL A 86 -1.62 -6.06 -11.92
CA VAL A 86 -1.90 -7.50 -11.74
C VAL A 86 -3.19 -7.67 -10.93
N PRO A 87 -4.20 -8.39 -11.43
CA PRO A 87 -5.42 -8.67 -10.68
C PRO A 87 -5.15 -9.48 -9.39
N PRO A 88 -6.00 -9.37 -8.37
CA PRO A 88 -7.25 -8.59 -8.32
C PRO A 88 -7.02 -7.09 -8.10
N LEU A 89 -7.87 -6.26 -8.72
CA LEU A 89 -7.80 -4.80 -8.61
C LEU A 89 -8.81 -4.30 -7.57
N PHE A 90 -8.40 -3.37 -6.73
CA PHE A 90 -9.27 -2.68 -5.79
C PHE A 90 -9.65 -1.29 -6.31
N SER A 91 -10.84 -0.81 -5.96
CA SER A 91 -11.25 0.56 -6.31
C SER A 91 -10.45 1.60 -5.50
N PRO A 92 -10.18 2.79 -6.07
CA PRO A 92 -9.56 3.90 -5.34
C PRO A 92 -10.29 4.28 -4.04
N GLU A 93 -11.62 4.24 -4.03
CA GLU A 93 -12.47 4.55 -2.86
C GLU A 93 -12.20 3.57 -1.73
N THR A 94 -12.12 2.28 -2.04
CA THR A 94 -11.83 1.23 -1.05
C THR A 94 -10.49 1.48 -0.36
N ILE A 95 -9.50 1.97 -1.12
CA ILE A 95 -8.19 2.32 -0.58
C ILE A 95 -8.24 3.62 0.22
N ALA A 96 -8.99 4.61 -0.25
CA ALA A 96 -9.17 5.88 0.46
C ALA A 96 -9.84 5.67 1.84
N GLU A 97 -10.88 4.85 1.90
CA GLU A 97 -11.54 4.45 3.15
C GLU A 97 -10.57 3.74 4.12
N ALA A 98 -9.75 2.83 3.61
CA ALA A 98 -8.74 2.14 4.40
C ALA A 98 -7.68 3.10 4.97
N ILE A 99 -7.21 4.06 4.17
CA ILE A 99 -6.24 5.07 4.58
C ILE A 99 -6.86 6.04 5.59
N LEU A 100 -8.11 6.46 5.39
CA LEU A 100 -8.84 7.33 6.33
C LEU A 100 -8.99 6.64 7.68
N TRP A 101 -9.45 5.39 7.68
CA TRP A 101 -9.55 4.60 8.90
C TRP A 101 -8.19 4.46 9.61
N ALA A 102 -7.12 4.23 8.85
CA ALA A 102 -5.76 4.17 9.39
C ALA A 102 -5.28 5.51 9.96
N ALA A 103 -5.70 6.64 9.39
CA ALA A 103 -5.37 7.97 9.91
C ALA A 103 -5.99 8.22 11.29
N GLU A 104 -7.23 7.78 11.48
CA GLU A 104 -7.98 7.93 12.74
C GLU A 104 -7.45 7.00 13.83
N HIS A 105 -7.24 5.72 13.50
CA HIS A 105 -6.92 4.68 14.48
C HIS A 105 -5.41 4.48 14.68
N ALA A 106 -4.60 4.88 13.71
CA ALA A 106 -3.15 4.70 13.64
C ALA A 106 -2.65 3.30 14.06
N PRO A 107 -3.13 2.23 13.42
CA PRO A 107 -2.56 0.90 13.64
C PRO A 107 -1.05 0.92 13.29
N ARG A 108 -0.25 0.06 13.94
CA ARG A 108 1.17 -0.08 13.57
C ARG A 108 1.36 -0.41 12.09
N GLU A 109 0.58 -1.37 11.60
CA GLU A 109 0.67 -1.91 10.24
C GLU A 109 -0.72 -2.36 9.76
N MET A 110 -1.05 -2.05 8.51
CA MET A 110 -2.30 -2.42 7.87
C MET A 110 -2.05 -3.08 6.51
N LEU A 111 -2.38 -4.36 6.40
CA LEU A 111 -2.36 -5.10 5.15
C LEU A 111 -3.75 -4.99 4.52
N VAL A 112 -3.85 -4.35 3.36
CA VAL A 112 -5.13 -4.13 2.68
C VAL A 112 -5.37 -5.26 1.68
N GLY A 113 -6.44 -6.03 1.89
CA GLY A 113 -6.85 -7.13 1.04
C GLY A 113 -6.12 -8.45 1.32
N GLY A 114 -6.85 -9.56 1.18
CA GLY A 114 -6.36 -10.93 1.30
C GLY A 114 -5.07 -11.23 0.50
N PRO A 115 -4.89 -10.73 -0.74
CA PRO A 115 -3.64 -10.92 -1.48
C PRO A 115 -2.40 -10.40 -0.76
N THR A 116 -2.52 -9.26 -0.05
CA THR A 116 -1.42 -8.68 0.73
C THR A 116 -1.05 -9.57 1.91
N LEU A 117 -2.06 -10.17 2.56
CA LEU A 117 -1.85 -11.13 3.64
C LEU A 117 -1.19 -12.42 3.13
N GLN A 118 -1.65 -12.95 2.00
CA GLN A 118 -1.08 -14.12 1.34
C GLN A 118 0.38 -13.91 0.95
N ALA A 119 0.72 -12.73 0.41
CA ALA A 119 2.09 -12.38 0.05
C ALA A 119 3.05 -12.49 1.26
N VAL A 120 2.64 -11.95 2.41
CA VAL A 120 3.44 -11.96 3.65
C VAL A 120 3.69 -13.39 4.13
N TRP A 121 2.62 -14.17 4.29
CA TRP A 121 2.73 -15.53 4.82
C TRP A 121 3.39 -16.50 3.84
N GLY A 122 3.09 -16.36 2.56
CA GLY A 122 3.70 -17.14 1.51
C GLY A 122 5.22 -16.96 1.47
N GLN A 123 5.71 -15.72 1.46
CA GLN A 123 7.15 -15.44 1.48
C GLN A 123 7.81 -16.03 2.73
N LYS A 124 7.14 -15.98 3.88
CA LYS A 124 7.68 -16.47 5.15
C LYS A 124 7.87 -17.99 5.16
N PHE A 125 6.96 -18.76 4.56
CA PHE A 125 6.93 -20.20 4.72
C PHE A 125 7.38 -21.00 3.49
N ILE A 126 7.14 -20.51 2.28
CA ILE A 126 7.40 -21.25 1.03
C ILE A 126 8.07 -20.40 -0.07
N PRO A 127 9.15 -19.66 0.22
CA PRO A 127 9.72 -18.68 -0.70
C PRO A 127 10.18 -19.30 -2.03
N GLY A 128 10.92 -20.41 -2.01
CA GLY A 128 11.44 -21.04 -3.24
C GLY A 128 10.34 -21.63 -4.15
N VAL A 129 9.22 -22.08 -3.57
CA VAL A 129 8.05 -22.52 -4.35
C VAL A 129 7.39 -21.33 -5.01
N LEU A 130 7.25 -20.21 -4.28
CA LEU A 130 6.71 -18.97 -4.82
C LEU A 130 7.60 -18.35 -5.88
N ASP A 131 8.93 -18.49 -5.81
CA ASP A 131 9.84 -18.05 -6.86
C ASP A 131 9.54 -18.75 -8.18
N ARG A 132 9.44 -20.08 -8.15
CA ARG A 132 9.11 -20.90 -9.32
C ARG A 132 7.69 -20.62 -9.83
N TYR A 133 6.74 -20.44 -8.92
CA TYR A 133 5.37 -20.09 -9.29
C TYR A 133 5.31 -18.73 -9.96
N LEU A 134 5.85 -17.67 -9.35
CA LEU A 134 5.79 -16.32 -9.92
C LEU A 134 6.58 -16.19 -11.22
N ALA A 135 7.70 -16.92 -11.37
CA ALA A 135 8.43 -16.97 -12.63
C ALA A 135 7.56 -17.44 -13.80
N LYS A 136 6.57 -18.31 -13.54
CA LYS A 136 5.63 -18.81 -14.55
C LYS A 136 4.35 -18.01 -14.63
N ALA A 137 3.79 -17.62 -13.48
CA ALA A 137 2.42 -17.13 -13.36
C ALA A 137 2.31 -15.61 -13.24
N ALA A 138 3.39 -14.88 -12.93
CA ALA A 138 3.32 -13.42 -12.69
C ALA A 138 3.96 -12.59 -13.80
N TRP A 139 4.56 -13.21 -14.82
CA TRP A 139 5.16 -12.49 -15.94
C TRP A 139 4.10 -11.95 -16.91
N GLU A 140 3.42 -12.84 -17.63
CA GLU A 140 2.44 -12.47 -18.68
C GLU A 140 1.25 -11.65 -18.17
N PRO A 141 0.68 -11.89 -16.96
CA PRO A 141 -0.45 -11.11 -16.49
C PRO A 141 -0.16 -9.62 -16.28
N GLN A 142 1.10 -9.20 -16.20
CA GLN A 142 1.50 -7.80 -16.13
C GLN A 142 1.35 -7.04 -17.46
N PHE A 143 1.05 -7.75 -18.55
CA PHE A 143 0.86 -7.14 -19.86
C PHE A 143 -0.59 -7.27 -20.34
N VAL A 144 -0.97 -6.34 -21.20
CA VAL A 144 -2.05 -6.53 -22.17
C VAL A 144 -1.44 -6.95 -23.49
N ASP A 145 -2.18 -7.70 -24.30
CA ASP A 145 -1.70 -8.15 -25.61
C ASP A 145 -1.81 -7.05 -26.67
N ARG A 146 -1.08 -5.96 -26.42
CA ARG A 146 -0.91 -4.85 -27.36
C ARG A 146 0.54 -4.32 -27.24
N PRO A 147 1.13 -3.83 -28.33
CA PRO A 147 2.44 -3.20 -28.28
C PRO A 147 2.43 -1.98 -27.35
N ASN A 148 3.60 -1.63 -26.83
CA ASN A 148 3.81 -0.38 -26.11
C ASN A 148 3.95 0.77 -27.11
N ASP A 149 2.89 1.55 -27.27
CA ASP A 149 2.77 2.73 -28.15
C ASP A 149 2.81 4.05 -27.37
N GLN A 150 3.24 4.02 -26.11
CA GLN A 150 3.20 5.16 -25.21
C GLN A 150 4.20 6.25 -25.63
N GLN A 151 3.68 7.42 -26.01
CA GLN A 151 4.48 8.58 -26.42
C GLN A 151 4.78 9.58 -25.29
N GLN A 152 3.94 9.60 -24.25
CA GLN A 152 4.06 10.52 -23.11
C GLN A 152 4.04 9.74 -21.79
N ASP A 153 4.71 10.27 -20.77
CA ASP A 153 4.74 9.67 -19.45
C ASP A 153 4.95 10.72 -18.35
N ILE A 154 4.79 10.29 -17.09
CA ILE A 154 4.96 11.15 -15.92
C ILE A 154 6.32 11.01 -15.22
N LEU A 155 7.36 10.46 -15.87
CA LEU A 155 8.64 10.20 -15.19
C LEU A 155 9.40 11.50 -14.88
N PHE A 156 9.44 12.43 -15.83
CA PHE A 156 10.19 13.69 -15.71
C PHE A 156 9.30 14.93 -15.84
N GLU A 157 8.17 14.81 -16.53
CA GLU A 157 7.26 15.91 -16.81
C GLU A 157 5.84 15.54 -16.38
N THR A 158 4.99 16.53 -16.13
CA THR A 158 3.58 16.28 -15.90
C THR A 158 2.86 16.12 -17.23
N MET A 159 1.95 15.15 -17.29
CA MET A 159 1.00 15.06 -18.41
C MET A 159 -0.17 16.02 -18.17
N PRO A 160 -0.69 16.70 -19.21
CA PRO A 160 -1.81 17.61 -19.07
C PRO A 160 -3.10 16.90 -18.62
N GLY A 161 -4.00 17.66 -18.01
CA GLY A 161 -5.30 17.19 -17.54
C GLY A 161 -5.29 16.46 -16.20
N ASP A 162 -6.46 16.38 -15.59
CA ASP A 162 -6.71 15.52 -14.43
C ASP A 162 -7.06 14.11 -14.93
N PRO A 163 -6.24 13.08 -14.64
CA PRO A 163 -6.56 11.72 -15.05
C PRO A 163 -7.71 11.09 -14.25
N GLY A 164 -8.17 11.76 -13.19
CA GLY A 164 -9.09 11.20 -12.21
C GLY A 164 -8.46 10.11 -11.33
N ALA A 165 -9.26 9.52 -10.45
CA ALA A 165 -8.79 8.50 -9.51
C ALA A 165 -8.77 7.08 -10.12
N HIS A 166 -9.65 6.80 -11.09
CA HIS A 166 -9.85 5.44 -11.61
C HIS A 166 -9.12 5.20 -12.93
N GLY A 167 -8.49 4.03 -13.02
CA GLY A 167 -7.99 3.51 -14.29
C GLY A 167 -9.10 2.89 -15.15
N ARG A 168 -8.73 2.42 -16.34
CA ARG A 168 -9.69 1.86 -17.32
C ARG A 168 -10.34 0.53 -16.93
N TYR A 169 -9.88 -0.16 -15.88
CA TYR A 169 -10.33 -1.53 -15.55
C TYR A 169 -11.50 -1.56 -14.56
N ARG A 170 -12.51 -0.69 -14.75
CA ARG A 170 -13.63 -0.55 -13.80
C ARG A 170 -14.40 -1.84 -13.60
N ASP A 171 -14.65 -2.59 -14.66
CA ASP A 171 -15.40 -3.85 -14.61
C ASP A 171 -14.66 -4.96 -13.85
N ALA A 172 -13.36 -4.80 -13.61
CA ALA A 172 -12.51 -5.74 -12.89
C ALA A 172 -12.17 -5.27 -11.46
N GLU A 173 -12.65 -4.08 -11.06
CA GLU A 173 -12.48 -3.58 -9.70
C GLU A 173 -13.29 -4.41 -8.70
N ARG A 174 -12.72 -4.55 -7.50
CA ARG A 174 -13.39 -5.11 -6.34
C ARG A 174 -13.49 -4.05 -5.26
N GLY A 175 -14.62 -4.05 -4.55
CA GLY A 175 -14.80 -3.28 -3.32
C GLY A 175 -14.02 -3.90 -2.15
N PRO A 176 -14.29 -3.44 -0.91
CA PRO A 176 -13.61 -3.96 0.28
C PRO A 176 -13.89 -5.44 0.44
N ASP A 177 -12.83 -6.23 0.58
CA ASP A 177 -12.96 -7.66 0.84
C ASP A 177 -13.34 -7.94 2.30
N LEU A 178 -13.63 -9.20 2.62
CA LEU A 178 -14.06 -9.59 3.96
C LEU A 178 -13.03 -9.18 5.03
N GLN A 179 -11.74 -9.31 4.74
CA GLN A 179 -10.67 -8.93 5.67
C GLN A 179 -10.73 -7.43 6.00
N LEU A 180 -10.88 -6.57 4.98
CA LEU A 180 -10.98 -5.13 5.18
C LEU A 180 -12.27 -4.77 5.92
N ARG A 181 -13.42 -5.35 5.53
CA ARG A 181 -14.72 -5.09 6.16
C ARG A 181 -14.74 -5.47 7.65
N LEU A 182 -14.18 -6.63 8.00
CA LEU A 182 -14.09 -7.05 9.40
C LEU A 182 -13.20 -6.08 10.18
N ARG A 183 -12.04 -5.73 9.63
CA ARG A 183 -11.08 -4.87 10.31
C ARG A 183 -11.63 -3.48 10.61
N THR A 184 -12.29 -2.84 9.65
CA THR A 184 -12.83 -1.49 9.83
C THR A 184 -14.09 -1.46 10.69
N ARG A 185 -14.91 -2.52 10.69
CA ARG A 185 -16.14 -2.60 11.51
C ARG A 185 -15.89 -2.96 12.97
N PHE A 186 -14.99 -3.90 13.26
CA PHE A 186 -14.80 -4.40 14.63
C PHE A 186 -13.96 -3.45 15.51
N SER A 187 -13.18 -2.56 14.90
CA SER A 187 -12.42 -1.57 15.68
C SER A 187 -13.27 -0.42 16.25
N SER A 188 -14.46 -0.17 15.69
CA SER A 188 -15.39 0.83 16.23
C SER A 188 -15.96 0.43 17.61
N PHE A 189 -15.93 -0.86 17.96
CA PHE A 189 -16.36 -1.34 19.27
C PHE A 189 -15.33 -1.10 20.38
N SER A 190 -14.03 -1.08 20.06
CA SER A 190 -12.98 -0.88 21.07
C SER A 190 -12.88 0.58 21.55
N ALA A 191 -13.32 1.55 20.73
CA ALA A 191 -13.38 2.96 21.09
C ALA A 191 -14.46 3.30 22.16
N LEU A 192 -15.40 2.38 22.42
CA LEU A 192 -16.47 2.54 23.43
C LEU A 192 -16.10 2.00 24.83
N SER A 193 -14.85 1.55 25.02
CA SER A 193 -14.42 0.90 26.27
C SER A 193 -13.22 1.56 26.96
N ALA A 194 -12.89 2.81 26.62
CA ALA A 194 -11.91 3.56 27.40
C ALA A 194 -12.49 3.83 28.81
N PRO A 195 -11.85 3.35 29.90
CA PRO A 195 -12.31 3.62 31.25
C PRO A 195 -12.20 5.13 31.53
N SER A 196 -13.24 5.68 32.17
CA SER A 196 -13.21 7.04 32.73
C SER A 196 -12.14 7.11 33.82
N ASP A 197 -11.16 8.00 33.67
CA ASP A 197 -10.18 8.34 34.70
C ASP A 197 -10.90 8.69 36.03
N PRO A 198 -10.61 7.98 37.13
CA PRO A 198 -11.02 8.39 38.46
C PRO A 198 -9.80 8.98 39.18
N GLU A 199 -9.53 10.27 39.03
CA GLU A 199 -8.79 11.03 40.05
C GLU A 199 -8.86 12.54 39.76
N ALA A 200 -9.87 13.17 40.36
CA ALA A 200 -9.87 14.58 40.69
C ALA A 200 -10.53 14.74 42.06
N THR A 201 -9.71 14.61 43.10
CA THR A 201 -9.96 15.11 44.46
C THR A 201 -8.68 15.72 44.97
#